data_AF-A0A351C4U5-F1
#
_entry.id   AF-A0A351C4U5-F1
#
_cell.length_a   1.000
_cell.length_b   1.000
_cell.length_c   1.000
_cell.angle_alpha   90.00
_cell.angle_beta   90.00
_cell.angle_gamma   90.00
#
_symmetry.space_group_name_H-M   'P 1'
#
loop_
_entity.id
_entity.type
_entity.pdbx_description
1 polymer ?
#
loop_
_entity_poly.entity_id
_entity_poly.type
_entity_poly.pdbx_seq_one_letter_code
_entity_poly.pdbx_strand_id
1 'polypeptide(L)' 'VETNIIMFDINDGRDALTIISELSNAGVRMVAFGPKTIRVTTHRDISSEDIDLALERAFTVLN' A
#
# COMPACT_ATOMS: atom_id res chain seq x y z
N VAL A 1 -11.25 18.59 -4.97
CA VAL A 1 -9.92 18.13 -5.43
C VAL A 1 -9.94 16.62 -5.38
N GLU A 2 -9.76 15.95 -6.52
CA GLU A 2 -9.44 14.53 -6.53
C GLU A 2 -8.02 14.32 -6.02
N THR A 3 -7.82 13.27 -5.23
CA THR A 3 -6.52 12.98 -4.60
C THR A 3 -6.02 11.62 -5.05
N ASN A 4 -4.72 11.55 -5.25
CA ASN A 4 -3.91 10.35 -5.48
C ASN A 4 -3.50 9.67 -4.16
N ILE A 5 -4.24 9.92 -3.08
CA ILE A 5 -3.95 9.44 -1.73
C ILE A 5 -5.06 8.50 -1.29
N ILE A 6 -4.67 7.29 -0.90
CA ILE A 6 -5.55 6.30 -0.26
C ILE A 6 -4.99 6.01 1.12
N MET A 7 -5.89 5.87 2.10
CA MET A 7 -5.53 5.45 3.45
C MET A 7 -6.41 4.26 3.84
N PHE A 8 -5.81 3.27 4.49
CA PHE A 8 -6.54 2.10 4.96
C PHE A 8 -5.95 1.56 6.27
N ASP A 9 -6.80 0.88 7.03
CA ASP A 9 -6.43 0.24 8.29
C ASP A 9 -6.18 -1.25 8.11
N ILE A 10 -5.29 -1.79 8.94
CA ILE A 10 -4.96 -3.21 9.03
C ILE A 10 -5.74 -3.83 10.17
N ASN A 11 -6.57 -4.82 9.84
CA ASN A 11 -7.53 -5.43 10.77
C ASN A 11 -7.22 -6.89 11.13
N ASP A 12 -6.06 -7.42 10.74
CA ASP A 12 -5.67 -8.83 10.95
C ASP A 12 -4.71 -9.05 12.14
N GLY A 13 -4.47 -8.00 12.93
CA GLY A 13 -3.58 -8.03 14.09
C GLY A 13 -2.13 -7.66 13.80
N ARG A 14 -1.67 -7.64 12.54
CA ARG A 14 -0.33 -7.16 12.15
C ARG A 14 -0.23 -5.64 12.26
N ASP A 15 0.95 -5.11 12.58
CA ASP A 15 1.19 -3.65 12.60
C ASP A 15 1.60 -3.13 11.22
N ALA A 16 1.42 -1.82 11.02
CA ALA A 16 1.68 -1.17 9.73
C ALA A 16 3.12 -1.31 9.25
N LEU A 17 4.11 -1.28 10.14
CA LEU A 17 5.52 -1.36 9.75
C LEU A 17 5.87 -2.77 9.28
N THR A 18 5.31 -3.79 9.92
CA THR A 18 5.46 -5.19 9.50
C THR A 18 4.90 -5.39 8.09
N ILE A 19 3.67 -4.96 7.83
CA ILE A 19 3.05 -5.05 6.49
C ILE A 19 3.85 -4.28 5.44
N ILE A 20 4.30 -3.06 5.76
CA ILE A 20 5.08 -2.24 4.82
C ILE A 20 6.41 -2.91 4.46
N SER A 21 7.05 -3.57 5.42
CA SER A 21 8.28 -4.33 5.16
C SER A 21 8.03 -5.48 4.18
N GLU A 22 6.96 -6.25 4.40
CA GLU A 22 6.56 -7.36 3.51
C GLU A 22 6.20 -6.86 2.10
N LEU A 23 5.43 -5.77 2.00
CA LEU A 23 5.10 -5.12 0.72
C LEU A 23 6.36 -4.61 0.01
N SER A 24 7.30 -4.01 0.75
CA SER A 24 8.56 -3.53 0.18
C SER A 24 9.37 -4.67 -0.43
N ASN A 25 9.39 -5.85 0.22
CA ASN A 25 10.01 -7.06 -0.33
C ASN A 25 9.29 -7.57 -1.58
N ALA A 26 7.98 -7.40 -1.67
CA ALA A 26 7.18 -7.66 -2.88
C ALA A 26 7.31 -6.57 -3.96
N GLY A 27 8.09 -5.50 -3.71
CA GLY A 27 8.32 -4.41 -4.66
C GLY A 27 7.26 -3.31 -4.64
N VAL A 28 6.44 -3.23 -3.58
CA VAL A 28 5.42 -2.19 -3.37
C VAL A 28 5.80 -1.33 -2.16
N ARG A 29 5.95 -0.02 -2.37
CA ARG A 29 6.34 0.92 -1.30
C ARG A 29 5.14 1.70 -0.79
N MET A 30 5.00 1.77 0.52
CA MET A 30 3.94 2.52 1.20
C MET A 30 4.49 3.19 2.46
N VAL A 31 3.68 4.04 3.11
CA VAL A 31 4.11 4.81 4.29
C VAL A 31 3.16 4.55 5.44
N ALA A 32 3.70 4.29 6.64
CA ALA A 32 2.88 4.19 7.85
C ALA A 32 2.36 5.57 8.21
N PHE A 33 1.06 5.66 8.45
CA PHE A 33 0.43 6.85 9.01
C PHE A 33 0.22 6.72 10.51
N GLY A 34 0.01 5.49 11.00
CA GLY A 34 -0.09 5.15 12.41
C GLY A 34 0.20 3.67 12.63
N PRO A 35 0.08 3.16 13.87
CA PRO A 35 0.42 1.78 14.20
C PRO A 35 -0.35 0.71 13.40
N LYS A 36 -1.56 1.05 12.94
CA LYS A 36 -2.44 0.16 12.16
C LYS A 36 -2.93 0.79 10.85
N THR A 37 -2.42 1.97 10.48
CA THR A 37 -2.93 2.73 9.32
C THR A 37 -1.80 2.95 8.33
N ILE A 38 -2.05 2.62 7.06
CA ILE A 38 -1.13 2.84 5.95
C ILE A 38 -1.68 3.95 5.05
N ARG A 39 -0.79 4.84 4.60
CA ARG A 39 -1.04 5.82 3.56
C ARG A 39 -0.30 5.41 2.29
N VAL A 40 -1.04 5.38 1.19
CA VAL A 40 -0.53 5.16 -0.16
C VAL A 40 -0.71 6.44 -0.94
N THR A 41 0.33 6.81 -1.69
CA THR A 41 0.29 7.95 -2.59
C THR A 41 0.87 7.52 -3.92
N THR A 42 0.14 7.77 -4.99
CA THR A 42 0.63 7.49 -6.33
C THR A 42 1.23 8.74 -6.97
N HIS A 43 2.09 8.63 -7.97
CA HIS A 43 2.42 9.80 -8.80
C HIS A 43 1.19 10.18 -9.65
N ARG A 44 1.10 11.42 -10.13
CA ARG A 44 -0.06 11.84 -10.93
C ARG A 44 -0.10 11.17 -12.31
N ASP A 45 1.05 10.69 -12.78
CA ASP A 45 1.24 10.16 -14.14
C ASP A 45 1.38 8.63 -14.20
N ILE A 46 1.01 7.91 -13.14
CA ILE A 46 0.93 6.45 -13.25
C ILE A 46 -0.32 6.02 -14.02
N SER A 47 -0.14 4.96 -14.80
CA SER A 47 -1.19 4.33 -15.59
C SER A 47 -2.07 3.38 -14.75
N SER A 48 -3.18 2.94 -15.32
CA SER A 48 -4.01 1.89 -14.70
C SER A 48 -3.25 0.58 -14.61
N GLU A 49 -2.42 0.27 -15.61
CA GLU A 49 -1.58 -0.94 -15.65
C GLU A 49 -0.53 -0.93 -14.53
N ASP A 50 0.03 0.22 -14.19
CA ASP A 50 0.95 0.35 -13.04
C ASP A 50 0.23 0.08 -11.71
N ILE A 51 -1.04 0.49 -11.60
CA ILE A 51 -1.88 0.22 -10.42
C ILE A 51 -2.17 -1.28 -10.32
N ASP A 52 -2.57 -1.91 -11.43
CA ASP A 52 -2.87 -3.33 -11.47
C ASP A 52 -1.64 -4.17 -11.07
N LEU A 53 -0.45 -3.83 -11.59
CA LEU A 53 0.81 -4.49 -11.19
C LEU A 53 1.12 -4.31 -9.70
N ALA A 54 0.86 -3.13 -9.14
CA ALA A 54 1.04 -2.89 -7.71
C ALA A 54 0.05 -3.70 -6.86
N LEU A 55 -1.20 -3.83 -7.32
CA LEU A 55 -2.22 -4.64 -6.67
C LEU A 55 -1.88 -6.13 -6.70
N GLU A 56 -1.44 -6.67 -7.85
CA GLU A 56 -1.01 -8.07 -7.96
C GLU A 56 0.09 -8.41 -6.96
N ARG A 57 1.08 -7.52 -6.81
CA ARG A 57 2.17 -7.69 -5.83
C ARG A 57 1.69 -7.51 -4.39
N ALA A 58 0.83 -6.53 -4.13
CA ALA A 58 0.30 -6.31 -2.78
C ALA A 58 -0.57 -7.49 -2.31
N PHE A 59 -1.29 -8.13 -3.23
CA PHE A 59 -2.13 -9.29 -2.94
C PHE A 59 -1.34 -10.50 -2.43
N THR A 60 -0.05 -10.61 -2.71
CA THR A 60 0.78 -11.68 -2.14
C THR A 60 1.06 -11.49 -0.64
N VAL A 61 0.74 -10.32 -0.08
CA VAL A 61 0.99 -9.94 1.32
C VAL A 61 -0.30 -9.72 2.11
N LEU A 62 -1.32 -9.17 1.45
CA LEU A 62 -2.57 -8.71 2.08
C LEU A 62 -3.73 -9.71 2.02
N ASN A 63 -3.52 -10.91 1.48
CA ASN A 63 -4.53 -11.97 1.38
C ASN A 63 -4.83 -12.67 2.71
#